data_AF-A0A7J2L5I8-F1
#
_entry.id   AF-A0A7J2L5I8-F1
#
_cell.length_a   1.000
_cell.length_b   1.000
_cell.length_c   1.000
_cell.angle_alpha   90.00
_cell.angle_beta   90.00
_cell.angle_gamma   90.00
#
_symmetry.space_group_name_H-M   'P 1'
#
loop_
_entity.id
_entity.type
_entity.pdbx_description
1 polymer ?
#
loop_
_entity_poly.entity_id
_entity_poly.type
_entity_poly.pdbx_seq_one_letter_code
_entity_poly.pdbx_strand_id
1 'polypeptide(L)'
;RYSYVSMSSFPSQEVDSLKPPFGENLMALLLTRKDLKELVANLIRSFGLRLVLKPQERKIEVLKYYEHEDIFVSIPYYLISDTLRRTIFYLVAIKSNKDSIILLEEPEVHSFPSYTKVLAEVIGLDKYNQYFITTHNPYFLLSLIEKADLSDLNVFITYMENYQTKIRQLTSVEIGEIATEGIDIFFNIDC
;
A
#
# COMPACT_ATOMS: atom_id res chain seq x y z
N ARG A 1 4.13 7.36 -10.47
CA ARG A 1 2.78 6.80 -10.28
C ARG A 1 2.91 5.29 -10.15
N TYR A 2 2.36 4.72 -9.10
CA TYR A 2 2.31 3.27 -8.91
C TYR A 2 0.90 2.76 -9.14
N SER A 3 0.80 1.64 -9.85
CA SER A 3 -0.46 0.96 -10.13
C SER A 3 -0.21 -0.53 -10.03
N TYR A 4 -0.95 -1.22 -9.18
CA TYR A 4 -0.75 -2.64 -8.98
C TYR A 4 -1.32 -3.45 -10.15
N VAL A 5 -0.54 -4.44 -10.63
CA VAL A 5 -0.97 -5.48 -11.59
C VAL A 5 -0.46 -6.83 -11.10
N SER A 6 -1.27 -7.88 -11.26
CA SER A 6 -0.85 -9.26 -10.96
C SER A 6 0.19 -9.72 -11.97
N MET A 7 1.41 -10.01 -11.51
CA MET A 7 2.52 -10.46 -12.35
C MET A 7 2.96 -11.87 -11.98
N SER A 8 3.23 -12.69 -13.00
CA SER A 8 3.74 -14.05 -12.85
C SER A 8 5.28 -14.14 -12.88
N SER A 9 5.95 -13.08 -13.35
CA SER A 9 7.42 -13.01 -13.44
C SER A 9 7.93 -11.60 -13.15
N PHE A 10 9.18 -11.50 -12.69
CA PHE A 10 9.82 -10.24 -12.31
C PHE A 10 11.16 -10.10 -13.05
N PRO A 11 11.16 -9.61 -14.30
CA PRO A 11 12.33 -9.66 -15.17
C PRO A 11 13.37 -8.57 -14.89
N SER A 12 12.97 -7.45 -14.27
CA SER A 12 13.86 -6.30 -14.07
C SER A 12 14.84 -6.54 -12.92
N GLN A 13 16.06 -6.04 -13.09
CA GLN A 13 17.17 -6.16 -12.13
C GLN A 13 17.53 -4.83 -11.47
N GLU A 14 16.76 -3.77 -11.69
CA GLU A 14 16.95 -2.48 -11.00
C GLU A 14 16.76 -2.66 -9.49
N VAL A 15 17.61 -2.02 -8.67
CA VAL A 15 17.67 -2.25 -7.22
C VAL A 15 17.48 -1.00 -6.36
N ASP A 16 17.34 0.17 -6.98
CA ASP A 16 17.27 1.44 -6.25
C ASP A 16 15.94 1.58 -5.52
N SER A 17 14.84 1.58 -6.28
CA SER A 17 13.48 1.60 -5.76
C SER A 17 12.55 0.69 -6.59
N LEU A 18 11.33 0.46 -6.11
CA LEU A 18 10.35 -0.31 -6.87
C LEU A 18 10.08 0.40 -8.19
N LYS A 19 10.29 -0.28 -9.31
CA LYS A 19 10.19 0.32 -10.64
C LYS A 19 8.74 0.68 -10.95
N PRO A 20 8.38 1.96 -11.08
CA PRO A 20 7.03 2.33 -11.48
C PRO A 20 6.78 1.94 -12.95
N PRO A 21 5.51 1.71 -13.35
CA PRO A 21 4.32 1.75 -12.50
C PRO A 21 4.02 0.42 -11.80
N PHE A 22 4.49 -0.71 -12.31
CA PHE A 22 4.02 -2.06 -11.91
C PHE A 22 4.97 -2.84 -10.98
N GLY A 23 6.19 -2.36 -10.76
CA GLY A 23 7.14 -3.01 -9.83
C GLY A 23 7.79 -4.28 -10.36
N GLU A 24 8.14 -4.32 -11.66
CA GLU A 24 8.73 -5.49 -12.33
C GLU A 24 10.06 -5.98 -11.73
N ASN A 25 10.70 -5.16 -10.88
CA ASN A 25 11.94 -5.45 -10.18
C ASN A 25 11.74 -5.87 -8.72
N LEU A 26 10.50 -6.15 -8.27
CA LEU A 26 10.21 -6.56 -6.90
C LEU A 26 11.14 -7.68 -6.44
N MET A 27 11.37 -8.69 -7.27
CA MET A 27 12.25 -9.79 -6.94
C MET A 27 13.72 -9.35 -6.73
N ALA A 28 14.23 -8.47 -7.58
CA ALA A 28 15.59 -7.94 -7.46
C ALA A 28 15.76 -7.15 -6.15
N LEU A 29 14.74 -6.37 -5.77
CA LEU A 29 14.71 -5.66 -4.50
C LEU A 29 14.70 -6.61 -3.31
N LEU A 30 13.86 -7.65 -3.32
CA LEU A 30 13.82 -8.62 -2.22
C LEU A 30 15.09 -9.47 -2.09
N LEU A 31 15.88 -9.59 -3.16
CA LEU A 31 17.18 -10.27 -3.11
C LEU A 31 18.29 -9.38 -2.56
N THR A 32 18.25 -8.08 -2.83
CA THR A 32 19.34 -7.15 -2.54
C THR A 32 19.13 -6.34 -1.27
N ARG A 33 17.87 -6.01 -0.94
CA ARG A 33 17.50 -5.21 0.22
C ARG A 33 16.91 -6.07 1.33
N LYS A 34 17.75 -6.33 2.34
CA LYS A 34 17.42 -7.19 3.49
C LYS A 34 16.22 -6.67 4.28
N ASP A 35 16.10 -5.37 4.45
CA ASP A 35 14.98 -4.70 5.12
C ASP A 35 13.65 -4.95 4.41
N LEU A 36 13.62 -4.81 3.08
CA LEU A 36 12.42 -5.08 2.28
C LEU A 36 12.08 -6.58 2.29
N LYS A 37 13.09 -7.43 2.19
CA LYS A 37 12.92 -8.89 2.30
C LYS A 37 12.31 -9.30 3.63
N GLU A 38 12.81 -8.77 4.74
CA GLU A 38 12.31 -9.08 6.07
C GLU A 38 10.89 -8.56 6.26
N LEU A 39 10.59 -7.35 5.79
CA LEU A 39 9.23 -6.79 5.80
C LEU A 39 8.23 -7.71 5.06
N VAL A 40 8.56 -8.12 3.83
CA VAL A 40 7.68 -9.00 3.03
C VAL A 40 7.60 -10.40 3.63
N ALA A 41 8.71 -10.95 4.12
CA ALA A 41 8.74 -12.27 4.74
C ALA A 41 7.92 -12.32 6.04
N ASN A 42 7.98 -11.28 6.86
CA ASN A 42 7.20 -11.18 8.10
C ASN A 42 5.70 -11.04 7.79
N LEU A 43 5.35 -10.23 6.80
CA LEU A 43 3.97 -10.09 6.34
C LEU A 43 3.42 -11.43 5.79
N ILE A 44 4.19 -12.15 4.98
CA ILE A 44 3.77 -13.47 4.47
C ILE A 44 3.66 -14.48 5.63
N ARG A 45 4.56 -14.41 6.62
CA ARG A 45 4.55 -15.29 7.80
C ARG A 45 3.32 -15.10 8.67
N SER A 46 2.76 -13.90 8.77
CA SER A 46 1.52 -13.69 9.54
C SER A 46 0.31 -14.43 8.96
N PHE A 47 0.40 -14.93 7.72
CA PHE A 47 -0.61 -15.80 7.10
C PHE A 47 -0.26 -17.30 7.17
N GLY A 48 0.76 -17.68 7.95
CA GLY A 48 1.23 -19.07 8.00
C GLY A 48 1.96 -19.53 6.73
N LEU A 49 2.42 -18.58 5.91
CA LEU A 49 3.15 -18.84 4.67
C LEU A 49 4.64 -18.51 4.85
N ARG A 50 5.51 -19.02 3.98
CA ARG A 50 6.94 -18.66 3.97
C ARG A 50 7.35 -18.17 2.58
N LEU A 51 7.98 -16.99 2.53
CA LEU A 51 8.51 -16.42 1.29
C LEU A 51 9.65 -17.28 0.73
N VAL A 52 9.56 -17.63 -0.56
CA VAL A 52 10.62 -18.30 -1.32
C VAL A 52 10.95 -17.48 -2.56
N LEU A 53 12.24 -17.18 -2.71
CA LEU A 53 12.77 -16.49 -3.89
C LEU A 53 13.55 -17.51 -4.71
N LYS A 54 13.25 -17.63 -6.01
CA LYS A 54 13.97 -18.53 -6.94
C LYS A 54 14.71 -17.71 -8.01
N PRO A 55 15.90 -17.14 -7.71
CA PRO A 55 16.67 -16.28 -8.61
C PRO A 55 16.83 -16.82 -10.03
N GLN A 56 17.14 -18.11 -10.15
CA GLN A 56 17.37 -18.76 -11.44
C GLN A 56 16.11 -18.79 -12.32
N GLU A 57 14.93 -18.93 -11.71
CA GLU A 57 13.64 -18.99 -12.42
C GLU A 57 12.97 -17.60 -12.57
N ARG A 58 13.51 -16.56 -11.91
CA ARG A 58 12.89 -15.22 -11.80
C ARG A 58 11.46 -15.25 -11.26
N LYS A 59 11.21 -16.18 -10.33
CA LYS A 59 9.91 -16.38 -9.68
C LYS A 59 9.97 -16.13 -8.19
N ILE A 60 8.85 -15.63 -7.68
CA ILE A 60 8.53 -15.56 -6.27
C ILE A 60 7.48 -16.63 -6.00
N GLU A 61 7.69 -17.42 -4.95
CA GLU A 61 6.76 -18.44 -4.48
C GLU A 61 6.54 -18.26 -2.98
N VAL A 62 5.49 -18.88 -2.46
CA VAL A 62 5.27 -19.04 -1.03
C VAL A 62 5.11 -20.52 -0.70
N LEU A 63 5.71 -20.96 0.39
CA LEU A 63 5.51 -22.30 0.93
C LEU A 63 4.42 -22.28 2.00
N LYS A 64 3.49 -23.22 1.90
CA LYS A 64 2.56 -23.56 2.96
C LYS A 64 2.90 -24.95 3.50
N TYR A 65 3.02 -25.05 4.82
CA TYR A 65 3.24 -26.32 5.50
C TYR A 65 1.89 -26.85 6.00
N TYR A 66 1.54 -28.06 5.62
CA TYR A 66 0.33 -28.75 6.08
C TYR A 66 0.72 -29.77 7.15
N GLU A 67 0.60 -29.37 8.41
CA GLU A 67 1.11 -30.13 9.56
C GLU A 67 0.53 -31.54 9.67
N HIS A 68 -0.74 -31.73 9.29
CA HIS A 68 -1.42 -33.02 9.37
C HIS A 68 -0.90 -34.06 8.37
N GLU A 69 -0.34 -33.61 7.25
CA GLU A 69 0.12 -34.47 6.16
C GLU A 69 1.66 -34.44 6.02
N ASP A 70 2.35 -33.61 6.81
CA ASP A 70 3.80 -33.34 6.72
C ASP A 70 4.25 -32.98 5.30
N ILE A 71 3.45 -32.17 4.59
CA ILE A 71 3.74 -31.74 3.22
C ILE A 71 4.01 -30.23 3.12
N PHE A 72 4.97 -29.88 2.27
CA PHE A 72 5.21 -28.51 1.82
C PHE A 72 4.60 -28.32 0.42
N VAL A 73 3.66 -27.40 0.32
CA VAL A 73 3.08 -27.00 -0.97
C VAL A 73 3.70 -25.67 -1.38
N SER A 74 4.32 -25.64 -2.55
CA SER A 74 4.79 -24.40 -3.16
C SER A 74 3.71 -23.78 -4.03
N ILE A 75 3.39 -22.53 -3.73
CA ILE A 75 2.33 -21.77 -4.39
C ILE A 75 2.98 -20.57 -5.08
N PRO A 76 2.81 -20.41 -6.40
CA PRO A 76 3.24 -19.20 -7.11
C PRO A 76 2.71 -17.91 -6.47
N TYR A 77 3.54 -16.86 -6.43
CA TYR A 77 3.16 -15.57 -5.84
C TYR A 77 1.86 -14.99 -6.43
N TYR A 78 1.64 -15.13 -7.73
CA TYR A 78 0.42 -14.67 -8.41
C TYR A 78 -0.85 -15.48 -8.06
N LEU A 79 -0.76 -16.51 -7.21
CA LEU A 79 -1.90 -17.28 -6.71
C LEU A 79 -2.25 -16.97 -5.23
N ILE A 80 -1.43 -16.19 -4.53
CA ILE A 80 -1.80 -15.74 -3.17
C ILE A 80 -2.91 -14.68 -3.24
N SER A 81 -3.55 -14.36 -2.10
CA SER A 81 -4.66 -13.42 -2.06
C SER A 81 -4.30 -12.04 -2.64
N ASP A 82 -5.26 -11.43 -3.33
CA ASP A 82 -5.03 -10.17 -4.01
C ASP A 82 -4.65 -9.04 -3.04
N THR A 83 -5.34 -8.98 -1.89
CA THR A 83 -5.02 -8.09 -0.78
C THR A 83 -3.55 -8.19 -0.36
N LEU A 84 -3.05 -9.42 -0.12
CA LEU A 84 -1.67 -9.62 0.33
C LEU A 84 -0.66 -9.11 -0.71
N ARG A 85 -0.89 -9.37 -2.00
CA ARG A 85 -0.01 -8.88 -3.07
C ARG A 85 -0.03 -7.36 -3.20
N ARG A 86 -1.20 -6.74 -3.13
CA ARG A 86 -1.37 -5.27 -3.15
C ARG A 86 -0.67 -4.64 -1.96
N THR A 87 -0.84 -5.20 -0.76
CA THR A 87 -0.16 -4.72 0.45
C THR A 87 1.35 -4.82 0.31
N ILE A 88 1.88 -5.96 -0.16
CA ILE A 88 3.32 -6.13 -0.42
C ILE A 88 3.80 -5.06 -1.42
N PHE A 89 3.08 -4.89 -2.52
CA PHE A 89 3.43 -3.93 -3.57
C PHE A 89 3.53 -2.50 -3.05
N TYR A 90 2.49 -1.99 -2.37
CA TYR A 90 2.50 -0.61 -1.88
C TYR A 90 3.49 -0.39 -0.74
N LEU A 91 3.63 -1.35 0.19
CA LEU A 91 4.63 -1.24 1.26
C LEU A 91 6.05 -1.22 0.69
N VAL A 92 6.34 -2.07 -0.31
CA VAL A 92 7.64 -2.06 -0.98
C VAL A 92 7.82 -0.78 -1.77
N ALA A 93 6.79 -0.26 -2.46
CA ALA A 93 6.86 1.02 -3.15
C ALA A 93 7.27 2.14 -2.18
N ILE A 94 6.57 2.26 -1.05
CA ILE A 94 6.85 3.28 -0.03
C ILE A 94 8.25 3.10 0.58
N LYS A 95 8.58 1.91 1.08
CA LYS A 95 9.84 1.68 1.81
C LYS A 95 11.08 1.62 0.91
N SER A 96 10.88 1.41 -0.39
CA SER A 96 11.99 1.39 -1.34
C SER A 96 12.40 2.79 -1.80
N ASN A 97 11.45 3.72 -1.91
CA ASN A 97 11.70 5.10 -2.34
C ASN A 97 12.12 6.00 -1.17
N LYS A 98 12.96 6.99 -1.48
CA LYS A 98 13.36 8.09 -0.60
C LYS A 98 13.42 9.37 -1.40
N ASP A 99 13.15 10.51 -0.77
CA ASP A 99 13.21 11.85 -1.37
C ASP A 99 12.43 11.94 -2.70
N SER A 100 11.28 11.26 -2.75
CA SER A 100 10.51 11.02 -3.98
C SER A 100 9.06 11.50 -3.87
N ILE A 101 8.46 11.83 -5.03
CA ILE A 101 7.03 12.09 -5.16
C ILE A 101 6.31 10.81 -5.59
N ILE A 102 5.40 10.32 -4.75
CA ILE A 102 4.69 9.06 -4.93
C ILE A 102 3.22 9.35 -5.19
N LEU A 103 2.74 8.97 -6.38
CA LEU A 103 1.32 8.98 -6.74
C LEU A 103 0.72 7.59 -6.51
N LEU A 104 -0.32 7.53 -5.67
CA LEU A 104 -1.08 6.32 -5.33
C LEU A 104 -2.56 6.54 -5.67
N GLU A 105 -3.13 5.63 -6.45
CA GLU A 105 -4.56 5.67 -6.78
C GLU A 105 -5.27 4.54 -6.06
N GLU A 106 -6.18 4.93 -5.15
CA GLU A 106 -6.98 4.03 -4.32
C GLU A 106 -6.17 2.84 -3.78
N PRO A 107 -5.05 3.11 -3.08
CA PRO A 107 -4.12 2.05 -2.70
C PRO A 107 -4.74 1.06 -1.69
N GLU A 108 -5.82 1.45 -1.02
CA GLU A 108 -6.61 0.65 -0.09
C GLU A 108 -7.63 -0.28 -0.73
N VAL A 109 -7.92 -0.16 -2.03
CA VAL A 109 -8.94 -0.97 -2.71
C VAL A 109 -8.69 -2.47 -2.52
N HIS A 110 -9.76 -3.24 -2.30
CA HIS A 110 -9.68 -4.68 -2.02
C HIS A 110 -8.75 -5.06 -0.86
N SER A 111 -8.51 -4.16 0.10
CA SER A 111 -7.73 -4.44 1.30
C SER A 111 -8.62 -4.68 2.52
N PHE A 112 -8.20 -5.58 3.41
CA PHE A 112 -8.84 -5.73 4.71
C PHE A 112 -8.62 -4.46 5.55
N PRO A 113 -9.55 -4.07 6.43
CA PRO A 113 -9.47 -2.83 7.21
C PRO A 113 -8.15 -2.66 7.99
N SER A 114 -7.59 -3.75 8.50
CA SER A 114 -6.30 -3.73 9.19
C SER A 114 -5.14 -3.29 8.28
N TYR A 115 -5.13 -3.70 7.01
CA TYR A 115 -4.11 -3.30 6.05
C TYR A 115 -4.28 -1.87 5.56
N THR A 116 -5.52 -1.43 5.37
CA THR A 116 -5.84 -0.03 5.07
C THR A 116 -5.24 0.89 6.14
N LYS A 117 -5.45 0.56 7.41
CA LYS A 117 -4.86 1.29 8.54
C LYS A 117 -3.34 1.26 8.49
N VAL A 118 -2.72 0.08 8.43
CA VAL A 118 -1.24 -0.05 8.41
C VAL A 118 -0.63 0.76 7.27
N LEU A 119 -1.23 0.72 6.07
CA LEU A 119 -0.74 1.47 4.92
C LEU A 119 -0.81 2.98 5.16
N ALA A 120 -1.95 3.48 5.65
CA ALA A 120 -2.11 4.88 6.00
C ALA A 120 -1.11 5.31 7.09
N GLU A 121 -0.92 4.50 8.14
CA GLU A 121 0.04 4.81 9.20
C GLU A 121 1.48 4.87 8.66
N VAL A 122 1.86 3.94 7.78
CA VAL A 122 3.18 3.93 7.15
C VAL A 122 3.43 5.19 6.31
N ILE A 123 2.40 5.68 5.61
CA ILE A 123 2.47 6.91 4.83
C ILE A 123 2.52 8.15 5.73
N GLY A 124 1.62 8.25 6.72
CA GLY A 124 1.53 9.40 7.61
C GLY A 124 2.79 9.60 8.47
N LEU A 125 3.48 8.52 8.81
CA LEU A 125 4.75 8.56 9.54
C LEU A 125 5.99 8.76 8.65
N ASP A 126 5.84 8.75 7.31
CA ASP A 126 6.97 8.92 6.41
C ASP A 126 7.36 10.39 6.26
N LYS A 127 8.62 10.70 6.56
CA LYS A 127 9.20 12.04 6.47
C LYS A 127 10.08 12.25 5.25
N TYR A 128 10.27 11.23 4.43
CA TYR A 128 11.21 11.26 3.31
C TYR A 128 10.52 11.43 1.95
N ASN A 129 9.22 11.16 1.85
CA ASN A 129 8.52 11.16 0.57
C ASN A 129 7.30 12.08 0.61
N GLN A 130 6.96 12.66 -0.54
CA GLN A 130 5.73 13.41 -0.74
C GLN A 130 4.69 12.52 -1.43
N TYR A 131 3.46 12.53 -0.93
CA TYR A 131 2.40 11.66 -1.42
C TYR A 131 1.25 12.45 -2.06
N PHE A 132 0.79 11.97 -3.21
CA PHE A 132 -0.49 12.34 -3.79
C PHE A 132 -1.36 11.09 -3.85
N ILE A 133 -2.46 11.11 -3.10
CA ILE A 133 -3.29 9.93 -2.90
C ILE A 133 -4.72 10.27 -3.27
N THR A 134 -5.34 9.43 -4.09
CA THR A 134 -6.80 9.43 -4.27
C THR A 134 -7.39 8.29 -3.45
N THR A 135 -8.49 8.55 -2.74
CA THR A 135 -9.20 7.56 -1.93
C THR A 135 -10.66 7.96 -1.84
N HIS A 136 -11.54 6.96 -1.78
CA HIS A 136 -12.95 7.10 -1.40
C HIS A 136 -13.20 6.50 -0.01
N ASN A 137 -12.16 6.03 0.68
CA ASN A 137 -12.27 5.31 1.94
C ASN A 137 -12.03 6.26 3.13
N PRO A 138 -13.08 6.61 3.90
CA PRO A 138 -12.93 7.53 5.02
C PRO A 138 -12.03 6.97 6.13
N TYR A 139 -11.97 5.65 6.32
CA TYR A 139 -11.08 5.03 7.31
C TYR A 139 -9.61 5.19 6.95
N PHE A 140 -9.27 5.20 5.66
CA PHE A 140 -7.91 5.45 5.20
C PHE A 140 -7.52 6.90 5.48
N LEU A 141 -8.40 7.86 5.15
CA LEU A 141 -8.19 9.27 5.47
C LEU A 141 -8.06 9.51 6.97
N LEU A 142 -8.92 8.94 7.81
CA LEU A 142 -8.82 9.05 9.26
C LEU A 142 -7.48 8.53 9.78
N SER A 143 -7.07 7.35 9.31
CA SER A 143 -5.78 6.77 9.71
C SER A 143 -4.60 7.64 9.29
N LEU A 144 -4.70 8.37 8.17
CA LEU A 144 -3.71 9.36 7.76
C LEU A 144 -3.72 10.57 8.69
N ILE A 145 -4.90 11.15 8.97
CA ILE A 145 -5.04 12.31 9.85
C ILE A 145 -4.51 11.99 11.26
N GLU A 146 -4.73 10.78 11.75
CA GLU A 146 -4.24 10.32 13.06
C GLU A 146 -2.70 10.27 13.17
N LYS A 147 -1.99 10.06 12.06
CA LYS A 147 -0.53 9.81 12.07
C LYS A 147 0.31 10.89 11.41
N ALA A 148 -0.23 11.58 10.43
CA ALA A 148 0.45 12.68 9.75
C ALA A 148 0.43 13.92 10.62
N ASP A 149 1.50 14.72 10.54
CA ASP A 149 1.46 16.07 11.09
C ASP A 149 0.48 16.91 10.27
N LEU A 150 -0.45 17.61 10.93
CA LEU A 150 -1.48 18.40 10.26
C LEU A 150 -0.91 19.51 9.36
N SER A 151 0.31 19.99 9.65
CA SER A 151 1.02 20.96 8.80
C SER A 151 1.48 20.36 7.47
N ASP A 152 1.66 19.04 7.43
CA ASP A 152 2.17 18.30 6.29
C ASP A 152 1.04 17.62 5.50
N LEU A 153 -0.23 17.83 5.91
CA LEU A 153 -1.41 17.19 5.33
C LEU A 153 -2.31 18.21 4.64
N ASN A 154 -2.57 18.00 3.35
CA ASN A 154 -3.60 18.71 2.60
C ASN A 154 -4.68 17.72 2.16
N VAL A 155 -5.94 18.03 2.47
CA VAL A 155 -7.10 17.23 2.07
C VAL A 155 -7.96 18.03 1.11
N PHE A 156 -8.24 17.44 -0.04
CA PHE A 156 -9.11 18.03 -1.07
C PHE A 156 -10.32 17.12 -1.27
N ILE A 157 -11.52 17.66 -1.04
CA ILE A 157 -12.76 16.99 -1.38
C ILE A 157 -13.10 17.31 -2.83
N THR A 158 -13.43 16.27 -3.57
CA THR A 158 -13.89 16.37 -4.96
C THR A 158 -15.33 15.91 -5.02
N TYR A 159 -16.21 16.76 -5.52
CA TYR A 159 -17.64 16.51 -5.61
C TYR A 159 -18.20 17.00 -6.94
N MET A 160 -19.43 16.60 -7.27
CA MET A 160 -20.08 16.97 -8.52
C MET A 160 -21.27 17.88 -8.24
N GLU A 161 -21.29 19.06 -8.86
CA GLU A 161 -22.37 20.02 -8.74
C GLU A 161 -22.72 20.56 -10.14
N ASN A 162 -23.99 20.50 -10.54
CA ASN A 162 -24.43 20.91 -11.89
C ASN A 162 -23.62 20.26 -13.03
N TYR A 163 -23.35 18.95 -12.92
CA TYR A 163 -22.53 18.18 -13.89
C TYR A 163 -21.09 18.68 -14.06
N GLN A 164 -20.58 19.47 -13.10
CA GLN A 164 -19.20 19.94 -13.08
C GLN A 164 -18.48 19.36 -11.86
N THR A 165 -17.26 18.88 -12.07
CA THR A 165 -16.37 18.48 -10.98
C THR A 165 -15.86 19.72 -10.27
N LYS A 166 -16.17 19.84 -8.99
CA LYS A 166 -15.65 20.88 -8.11
C LYS A 166 -14.67 20.28 -7.11
N ILE A 167 -13.70 21.08 -6.72
CA ILE A 167 -12.65 20.69 -5.78
C ILE A 167 -12.58 21.76 -4.70
N ARG A 168 -12.56 21.33 -3.44
CA ARG A 168 -12.45 22.21 -2.28
C ARG A 168 -11.40 21.67 -1.32
N GLN A 169 -10.47 22.53 -0.92
CA GLN A 169 -9.52 22.19 0.15
C GLN A 169 -10.21 22.31 1.50
N LEU A 170 -9.98 21.35 2.38
CA LEU A 170 -10.40 21.43 3.78
C LEU A 170 -9.45 22.33 4.57
N THR A 171 -10.03 23.08 5.49
CA THR A 171 -9.30 23.85 6.50
C THR A 171 -8.79 22.94 7.62
N SER A 172 -7.79 23.39 8.37
CA SER A 172 -7.28 22.65 9.53
C SER A 172 -8.34 22.42 10.61
N VAL A 173 -9.35 23.30 10.70
CA VAL A 173 -10.49 23.13 11.62
C VAL A 173 -11.36 21.95 11.18
N GLU A 174 -11.77 21.92 9.90
CA GLU A 174 -12.56 20.81 9.35
C GLU A 174 -11.83 19.47 9.45
N ILE A 175 -10.50 19.45 9.21
CA ILE A 175 -9.69 18.24 9.39
C ILE A 175 -9.69 17.80 10.87
N GLY A 176 -9.59 18.75 11.81
CA GLY A 176 -9.68 18.48 13.24
C GLY A 176 -11.05 17.96 13.68
N GLU A 177 -12.13 18.48 13.11
CA GLU A 177 -13.50 17.99 13.34
C GLU A 177 -13.65 16.55 12.85
N ILE A 178 -13.18 16.23 11.63
CA ILE A 178 -13.18 14.86 11.09
C ILE A 178 -12.41 13.91 12.01
N ALA A 179 -11.27 14.34 12.56
CA ALA A 179 -10.50 13.54 13.50
C ALA A 179 -11.23 13.26 14.83
N THR A 180 -12.12 14.16 15.25
CA THR A 180 -12.74 14.14 16.58
C THR A 180 -14.13 13.51 16.57
N GLU A 181 -15.00 13.89 15.62
CA GLU A 181 -16.38 13.41 15.55
C GLU A 181 -16.55 12.24 14.56
N GLY A 182 -15.49 11.90 13.82
CA GLY A 182 -15.43 10.69 13.00
C GLY A 182 -16.11 10.83 11.62
N ILE A 183 -16.43 9.68 11.05
CA ILE A 183 -16.78 9.52 9.62
C ILE A 183 -18.11 10.19 9.26
N ASP A 184 -19.00 10.40 10.22
CA ASP A 184 -20.33 10.96 9.96
C ASP A 184 -20.26 12.40 9.44
N ILE A 185 -19.23 13.18 9.81
CA ILE A 185 -18.98 14.49 9.20
C ILE A 185 -18.61 14.33 7.73
N PHE A 186 -17.77 13.35 7.38
CA PHE A 186 -17.32 13.15 6.01
C PHE A 186 -18.48 12.93 5.04
N PHE A 187 -19.50 12.15 5.46
CA PHE A 187 -20.71 11.94 4.67
C PHE A 187 -21.66 13.16 4.65
N ASN A 188 -21.57 14.07 5.63
CA ASN A 188 -22.37 15.29 5.67
C ASN A 188 -21.77 16.44 4.85
N ILE A 189 -20.50 16.38 4.44
CA ILE A 189 -19.88 17.43 3.60
C ILE A 189 -20.33 17.31 2.12
N ASP A 190 -20.95 16.19 1.74
CA ASP A 190 -21.52 15.95 0.40
C ASP A 190 -22.96 16.47 0.23
N CYS A 191 -23.49 17.26 1.17
CA CYS A 191 -24.85 17.83 1.13
C CYS A 191 -24.89 19.32 0.76
#